data_AF-A0A7M1WD59-F1
#
_entry.id   AF-A0A7M1WD59-F1
#
_cell.length_a   1.000
_cell.length_b   1.000
_cell.length_c   1.000
_cell.angle_alpha   90.00
_cell.angle_beta   90.00
_cell.angle_gamma   90.00
#
_symmetry.space_group_name_H-M   'P 1'
#
loop_
_entity.id
_entity.type
_entity.pdbx_description
1 polymer ?
#
loop_
_entity_poly.entity_id
_entity_poly.type
_entity_poly.pdbx_seq_one_letter_code
_entity_poly.pdbx_strand_id
1 'polypeptide(L)' 'MPILTDIYLSLAEQQELVIKAKRVVLEGKEEVTIRSGEVATKFSGNDGRITTKATHISSRAEKVHKIQGSKITLN' A
#
# COMPACT_ATOMS: atom_id res chain seq x y z
N MET A 1 5.14 5.97 25.21
CA MET A 1 4.73 4.83 24.38
C MET A 1 3.21 4.72 24.20
N PRO A 2 2.45 5.78 23.82
CA PRO A 2 1.00 5.67 23.65
C PRO A 2 0.57 5.03 22.31
N ILE A 3 1.39 5.14 21.26
CA ILE A 3 1.03 4.69 19.90
C ILE A 3 0.89 3.16 19.78
N LEU A 4 1.70 2.40 20.54
CA LEU A 4 1.58 0.93 20.57
C LEU A 4 0.29 0.48 21.27
N THR A 5 -0.18 1.24 22.25
CA THR A 5 -1.38 0.91 23.03
C THR A 5 -2.66 1.12 22.21
N ASP A 6 -2.73 2.18 21.39
CA ASP A 6 -3.90 2.46 20.56
C ASP A 6 -4.11 1.43 19.44
N ILE A 7 -3.03 0.94 18.82
CA ILE A 7 -3.12 -0.12 17.79
C ILE A 7 -3.61 -1.44 18.41
N TYR A 8 -3.19 -1.76 19.64
CA TYR A 8 -3.62 -2.96 20.35
C TYR A 8 -5.08 -2.89 20.83
N LEU A 9 -5.57 -1.70 21.19
CA LEU A 9 -6.94 -1.50 21.70
C LEU A 9 -7.99 -1.47 20.58
N SER A 10 -7.69 -0.92 19.40
CA SER A 10 -8.67 -0.89 18.28
C SER A 10 -8.96 -2.30 17.71
N LEU A 11 -8.10 -3.27 17.98
CA LEU A 11 -8.28 -4.67 17.59
C LEU A 11 -9.33 -5.41 18.44
N ALA A 12 -9.73 -4.85 19.59
CA ALA A 12 -10.66 -5.50 20.52
C ALA A 12 -12.15 -5.36 20.12
N GLU A 13 -12.51 -4.37 19.28
CA GLU A 13 -13.89 -4.15 18.82
C GLU A 13 -14.05 -4.27 17.28
N GLN A 14 -12.99 -4.64 16.57
CA GLN A 14 -13.01 -5.17 15.19
C GLN A 14 -13.69 -4.34 14.07
N GLN A 15 -14.04 -3.08 14.29
CA GLN A 15 -14.76 -2.30 13.26
C GLN A 15 -13.86 -1.44 12.38
N GLU A 16 -12.90 -0.70 12.97
CA GLU A 16 -12.11 0.27 12.20
C GLU A 16 -10.78 0.60 12.90
N LEU A 17 -9.70 0.74 12.11
CA LEU A 17 -8.43 1.32 12.55
C LEU A 17 -8.23 2.65 11.82
N VAL A 18 -8.26 3.77 12.56
CA VAL A 18 -8.01 5.12 12.01
C VAL A 18 -6.63 5.62 12.44
N ILE A 19 -5.71 5.77 11.48
CA ILE A 19 -4.35 6.30 11.73
C ILE A 19 -4.31 7.79 11.40
N LYS A 20 -4.27 8.67 12.41
CA LYS A 20 -4.07 10.12 12.24
C LYS A 20 -2.66 10.52 12.64
N ALA A 21 -1.83 10.92 11.68
CA ALA A 21 -0.45 11.33 11.93
C ALA A 21 0.03 12.37 10.93
N LYS A 22 1.00 13.20 11.33
CA LYS A 22 1.71 14.12 10.42
C LYS A 22 2.50 13.36 9.34
N ARG A 23 2.98 12.14 9.65
CA ARG A 23 3.71 11.26 8.73
C ARG A 23 3.51 9.79 9.14
N VAL A 24 3.27 8.91 8.16
CA VAL A 24 3.20 7.45 8.32
C VAL A 24 4.28 6.81 7.44
N VAL A 25 5.00 5.83 7.97
CA VAL A 25 5.98 5.02 7.23
C VAL A 25 5.69 3.56 7.48
N LEU A 26 5.56 2.79 6.40
CA LEU A 26 5.51 1.34 6.43
C LEU A 26 6.85 0.83 5.88
N GLU A 27 7.65 0.20 6.73
CA GLU A 27 8.96 -0.32 6.36
C GLU A 27 9.01 -1.82 6.62
N GLY A 28 9.45 -2.57 5.62
CA GLY A 28 9.65 -4.01 5.70
C GLY A 28 10.94 -4.37 4.99
N LYS A 29 11.78 -5.20 5.62
CA LYS A 29 13.07 -5.63 5.06
C LYS A 29 12.89 -6.44 3.77
N GLU A 30 11.90 -7.33 3.75
CA GLU A 30 11.63 -8.22 2.62
C GLU A 30 10.48 -7.70 1.76
N GLU A 31 9.36 -7.35 2.40
CA GLU A 31 8.18 -6.83 1.71
C GLU A 31 7.27 -5.98 2.60
N VAL A 32 6.47 -5.13 1.95
CA VAL A 32 5.27 -4.49 2.50
C VAL A 32 4.10 -4.84 1.60
N THR A 33 3.00 -5.36 2.15
CA THR A 33 1.80 -5.73 1.38
C THR A 33 0.57 -5.03 1.95
N ILE A 34 -0.15 -4.28 1.11
CA ILE A 34 -1.45 -3.68 1.42
C ILE A 34 -2.52 -4.48 0.68
N ARG A 35 -3.50 -5.03 1.42
CA ARG A 35 -4.48 -6.01 0.89
C ARG A 35 -5.90 -5.74 1.39
N SER A 36 -6.87 -5.97 0.52
CA SER A 36 -8.29 -6.09 0.86
C SER A 36 -8.91 -7.22 0.01
N GLY A 37 -9.29 -8.33 0.66
CA GLY A 37 -9.71 -9.54 -0.04
C GLY A 37 -8.63 -10.04 -1.03
N GLU A 38 -9.00 -10.18 -2.30
CA GLU A 38 -8.10 -10.60 -3.38
C GLU A 38 -7.30 -9.46 -4.02
N VAL A 39 -7.64 -8.21 -3.70
CA VAL A 39 -6.94 -7.02 -4.20
C VAL A 39 -5.72 -6.76 -3.33
N ALA A 40 -4.55 -6.64 -3.95
CA ALA A 40 -3.31 -6.40 -3.23
C ALA A 40 -2.34 -5.53 -4.01
N THR A 41 -1.58 -4.71 -3.29
CA THR A 41 -0.33 -4.11 -3.79
C THR A 41 0.82 -4.55 -2.90
N LYS A 42 1.82 -5.16 -3.52
CA LYS A 42 3.04 -5.66 -2.87
C LYS A 42 4.23 -4.81 -3.29
N PHE A 43 4.96 -4.31 -2.30
CA PHE A 43 6.26 -3.66 -2.42
C PHE A 43 7.31 -4.69 -1.98
N SER A 44 8.18 -5.12 -2.89
CA SER A 44 9.20 -6.11 -2.63
C SER A 44 10.56 -5.43 -2.50
N GLY A 45 11.17 -5.52 -1.31
CA GLY A 45 12.51 -4.99 -1.04
C GLY A 45 13.61 -5.84 -1.67
N ASN A 46 13.34 -7.14 -1.87
CA ASN A 46 14.32 -8.10 -2.39
C ASN A 46 14.67 -7.88 -3.87
N ASP A 47 13.67 -7.49 -4.68
CA ASP A 47 13.81 -7.33 -6.14
C ASP A 47 13.44 -5.91 -6.63
N GLY A 48 13.13 -4.99 -5.71
CA GLY A 48 12.77 -3.60 -6.03
C GLY A 48 11.47 -3.44 -6.80
N ARG A 49 10.60 -4.47 -6.80
CA ARG A 49 9.39 -4.50 -7.63
C ARG A 49 8.14 -4.09 -6.85
N ILE A 50 7.26 -3.35 -7.52
CA ILE A 50 5.89 -3.11 -7.07
C ILE A 50 4.95 -3.94 -7.97
N THR A 51 4.09 -4.75 -7.36
CA THR A 51 3.09 -5.57 -8.07
C THR A 51 1.70 -5.28 -7.53
N THR A 52 0.78 -4.90 -8.41
CA THR A 52 -0.64 -4.68 -8.07
C THR A 52 -1.49 -5.75 -8.74
N LYS A 53 -2.31 -6.46 -7.95
CA LYS A 53 -3.30 -7.44 -8.41
C LYS A 53 -4.70 -6.89 -8.14
N ALA A 54 -5.49 -6.72 -9.19
CA ALA A 54 -6.88 -6.26 -9.14
C ALA A 54 -7.64 -6.66 -10.41
N THR A 55 -8.98 -6.68 -10.35
CA THR A 55 -9.83 -6.88 -11.55
C THR A 55 -9.92 -5.62 -12.41
N HIS A 56 -9.96 -4.44 -11.77
CA HIS A 56 -9.98 -3.14 -12.42
C HIS A 56 -9.04 -2.17 -11.70
N ILE A 57 -8.23 -1.44 -12.46
CA ILE A 57 -7.36 -0.37 -11.94
C ILE A 57 -7.76 0.93 -12.64
N SER A 58 -8.21 1.91 -11.86
CA SER A 58 -8.46 3.27 -12.35
C SER A 58 -7.36 4.18 -11.80
N SER A 59 -6.60 4.81 -12.70
CA SER A 59 -5.61 5.82 -12.35
C SER A 59 -5.89 7.10 -13.14
N ARG A 60 -6.09 8.21 -12.43
CA ARG A 60 -6.40 9.52 -13.00
C ARG A 60 -5.46 10.57 -12.42
N ALA A 61 -5.03 11.49 -13.27
CA ALA A 61 -4.29 12.68 -12.87
C ALA A 61 -4.97 13.91 -13.49
N GLU A 62 -5.02 15.03 -12.76
CA GLU A 62 -5.56 16.31 -13.27
C GLU A 62 -4.68 16.93 -14.37
N LYS A 63 -3.41 16.52 -14.42
CA LYS A 63 -2.42 16.95 -15.41
C LYS A 63 -1.84 15.71 -16.11
N VAL A 64 -0.56 15.77 -16.47
CA VAL A 64 0.12 14.67 -17.16
C VAL A 64 0.33 13.47 -16.22
N HIS A 65 -0.27 12.33 -16.56
CA HIS A 65 0.07 11.04 -15.96
C HIS A 65 1.27 10.44 -16.71
N LYS A 66 2.46 10.60 -16.14
CA LYS A 66 3.72 10.21 -16.79
C LYS A 66 4.13 8.80 -16.40
N ILE A 67 4.21 7.90 -17.38
CA ILE A 67 4.74 6.54 -17.22
C ILE A 67 6.06 6.45 -18.00
N GLN A 68 7.14 6.05 -17.35
CA GLN A 68 8.47 5.91 -17.95
C GLN A 68 9.14 4.63 -17.48
N GLY A 69 9.86 3.98 -18.39
CA GLY A 69 10.66 2.80 -18.13
C GLY A 69 11.49 2.44 -19.35
N SER A 70 12.51 1.59 -19.16
CA SER A 70 13.32 1.05 -20.26
C SER A 70 12.50 0.22 -21.25
N LYS A 71 11.43 -0.41 -20.77
CA LYS A 71 10.43 -1.12 -21.56
C LYS A 71 9.05 -0.92 -20.95
N ILE A 72 8.09 -0.52 -21.77
CA ILE A 72 6.67 -0.43 -21.40
C ILE A 72 5.93 -1.40 -22.32
N THR A 73 5.28 -2.40 -21.72
CA THR A 73 4.41 -3.32 -22.44
C THR A 73 2.97 -2.97 -22.10
N LEU A 74 2.18 -2.66 -23.12
CA LEU A 74 0.73 -2.47 -23.04
C LEU A 74 0.11 -3.51 -23.97
N ASN A 75 -0.90 -4.23 -23.48
CA ASN A 75 -1.64 -5.21 -24.26
C ASN A 75 -3.03 -4.67 -24.58
#